data_AF-X1QQ80-F1
#
_entry.id   AF-X1QQ80-F1
#
_cell.length_a   1.000
_cell.length_b   1.000
_cell.length_c   1.000
_cell.angle_alpha   90.00
_cell.angle_beta   90.00
_cell.angle_gamma   90.00
#
_symmetry.space_group_name_H-M   'P 1'
#
loop_
_entity.id
_entity.type
_entity.pdbx_description
1 polymer ?
#
loop_
_entity_poly.entity_id
_entity_poly.type
_entity_poly.pdbx_seq_one_letter_code
_entity_poly.pdbx_strand_id
1 'polypeptide(L)' 'DSCDIIFVLSRGGGFELNALEGLARGLVVITSDWGAIREYAEPYALIVKSTGKKVKPLTENPIHQGYGADPEQK' A
#
# COMPACT_ATOMS: atom_id res chain seq x y z
N ASP A 1 -16.34 -11.48 -6.74
CA ASP A 1 -15.93 -10.09 -6.46
C ASP A 1 -16.83 -9.12 -7.21
N SER A 2 -17.00 -7.91 -6.67
CA SER A 2 -17.79 -6.85 -7.30
C SER A 2 -16.96 -5.94 -8.21
N CYS A 3 -15.66 -6.17 -8.31
CA CYS A 3 -14.73 -5.42 -9.14
C CYS A 3 -13.69 -6.36 -9.77
N ASP A 4 -13.04 -5.91 -10.85
CA ASP A 4 -11.95 -6.62 -11.52
C ASP A 4 -10.56 -6.13 -11.07
N ILE A 5 -10.50 -4.89 -10.58
CA ILE A 5 -9.28 -4.18 -10.18
C ILE A 5 -9.49 -3.60 -8.78
N ILE A 6 -8.48 -3.73 -7.92
CA ILE A 6 -8.45 -3.11 -6.60
C ILE A 6 -7.20 -2.24 -6.43
N PHE A 7 -7.42 -1.05 -5.87
CA PHE A 7 -6.37 -0.09 -5.55
C PHE A 7 -6.10 -0.12 -4.05
N VAL A 8 -4.89 -0.49 -3.66
CA VAL A 8 -4.42 -0.50 -2.27
C VAL A 8 -3.22 0.45 -2.14
N LEU A 9 -3.48 1.74 -2.37
CA LEU A 9 -2.47 2.81 -2.37
C LEU A 9 -2.21 3.36 -0.96
N SER A 10 -2.01 2.46 0.01
CA SER A 10 -1.79 2.83 1.40
C SER A 10 -0.49 3.63 1.59
N ARG A 11 -0.50 4.59 2.52
CA ARG A 11 0.63 5.45 2.88
C ARG A 11 1.27 5.09 4.22
N GLY A 12 1.10 3.85 4.70
CA GLY A 12 1.64 3.46 6.01
C GLY A 12 0.86 2.36 6.72
N GLY A 13 0.35 1.38 6.00
CA GLY A 13 -0.21 0.16 6.59
C GLY A 13 0.85 -0.77 7.14
N GLY A 14 0.47 -1.54 8.17
CA GLY A 14 1.31 -2.63 8.67
C GLY A 14 1.47 -3.72 7.61
N PHE A 15 0.39 -4.44 7.31
CA PHE A 15 0.41 -5.59 6.39
C PHE A 15 -0.63 -5.52 5.27
N GLU A 16 -1.70 -4.72 5.41
CA GLU A 16 -2.71 -4.49 4.36
C GLU A 16 -3.34 -5.79 3.80
N LEU A 17 -4.06 -6.52 4.66
CA LEU A 17 -4.67 -7.81 4.32
C LEU A 17 -5.59 -7.78 3.09
N ASN A 18 -6.23 -6.63 2.84
CA ASN A 18 -7.05 -6.41 1.66
C ASN A 18 -6.30 -6.60 0.33
N ALA A 19 -5.00 -6.26 0.25
CA ALA A 19 -4.19 -6.53 -0.95
C ALA A 19 -3.95 -8.03 -1.12
N LEU A 20 -3.61 -8.73 -0.03
CA LEU A 20 -3.40 -10.18 -0.05
C LEU A 20 -4.68 -10.95 -0.39
N GLU A 21 -5.83 -10.54 0.14
CA GLU A 21 -7.14 -11.09 -0.17
C GLU A 21 -7.50 -10.88 -1.65
N GLY A 22 -7.21 -9.70 -2.20
CA GLY A 22 -7.40 -9.41 -3.62
C GLY A 22 -6.56 -10.31 -4.53
N LEU A 23 -5.27 -10.47 -4.19
CA LEU A 23 -4.37 -11.39 -4.89
C LEU A 23 -4.88 -12.83 -4.82
N ALA A 24 -5.27 -13.31 -3.64
CA ALA A 24 -5.78 -14.67 -3.44
C ALA A 24 -7.08 -14.96 -4.22
N ARG A 25 -7.86 -13.93 -4.51
CA ARG A 25 -9.10 -14.01 -5.32
C ARG A 25 -8.87 -13.88 -6.82
N GLY A 26 -7.64 -13.59 -7.25
CA GLY A 26 -7.29 -13.44 -8.66
C GLY A 26 -7.64 -12.07 -9.25
N LEU A 27 -7.83 -11.04 -8.41
CA LEU A 27 -8.02 -9.67 -8.88
C LEU A 27 -6.71 -9.05 -9.34
N VAL A 28 -6.81 -8.06 -10.24
CA VAL A 28 -5.67 -7.19 -10.53
C VAL A 28 -5.49 -6.24 -9.36
N VAL A 29 -4.41 -6.41 -8.62
CA VAL A 29 -4.05 -5.56 -7.47
C VAL A 29 -3.05 -4.49 -7.90
N ILE A 30 -3.38 -3.24 -7.62
CA ILE A 30 -2.48 -2.09 -7.79
C ILE A 30 -2.13 -1.55 -6.41
N THR A 31 -0.85 -1.57 -6.05
CA THR A 31 -0.38 -1.20 -4.71
C THR A 31 0.93 -0.41 -4.73
N SER A 32 1.35 0.12 -3.59
CA SER A 32 2.60 0.87 -3.44
C SER A 32 3.82 -0.04 -3.28
N ASP A 33 5.02 0.46 -3.61
CA ASP A 33 6.31 -0.17 -3.29
C ASP A 33 6.73 -0.05 -1.81
N TRP A 34 5.81 0.38 -0.94
CA TRP A 34 6.11 0.75 0.44
C TRP A 34 5.79 -0.36 1.45
N GLY A 35 6.70 -0.52 2.42
CA GLY A 35 6.48 -1.34 3.60
C GLY A 35 6.36 -2.84 3.31
N ALA A 36 5.64 -3.55 4.19
CA ALA A 36 5.52 -5.01 4.13
C ALA A 36 4.73 -5.51 2.92
N ILE A 37 3.92 -4.65 2.28
CA ILE A 37 3.11 -5.04 1.13
C ILE A 37 3.98 -5.59 0.00
N ARG A 38 5.16 -5.00 -0.19
CA ARG A 38 6.08 -5.35 -1.26
C ARG A 38 6.57 -6.80 -1.15
N GLU A 39 6.70 -7.32 0.08
CA GLU A 39 7.25 -8.66 0.33
C GLU A 39 6.38 -9.78 -0.23
N TYR A 40 5.05 -9.60 -0.25
CA TYR A 40 4.11 -10.60 -0.78
C TYR A 40 3.46 -10.19 -2.09
N ALA A 41 3.45 -8.89 -2.42
CA ALA A 41 2.82 -8.39 -3.62
C ALA A 41 3.71 -8.52 -4.86
N GLU A 42 5.05 -8.46 -4.74
CA GLU A 42 5.95 -8.73 -5.86
C GLU A 42 6.12 -10.26 -6.05
N PRO A 43 6.00 -10.82 -7.28
CA PRO A 43 5.77 -10.19 -8.59
C PRO A 43 4.29 -10.16 -9.04
N TYR A 44 3.34 -10.40 -8.14
CA TYR A 44 1.93 -10.68 -8.48
C TYR A 44 1.05 -9.43 -8.65
N ALA A 45 1.46 -8.28 -8.12
CA ALA A 45 0.72 -7.01 -8.19
C ALA A 45 1.41 -6.00 -9.11
N LEU A 46 0.64 -5.02 -9.59
CA LEU A 46 1.18 -3.82 -10.23
C LEU A 46 1.64 -2.84 -9.15
N ILE A 47 2.92 -2.48 -9.19
CA ILE A 47 3.55 -1.67 -8.15
C ILE A 47 3.70 -0.21 -8.60
N VAL A 48 3.10 0.69 -7.83
CA VAL A 48 3.28 2.14 -7.93
C VAL A 48 4.48 2.54 -7.09
N LYS A 49 5.46 3.17 -7.73
CA LYS A 49 6.67 3.64 -7.04
C LYS A 49 6.37 4.84 -6.16
N SER A 50 6.80 4.78 -4.90
CA SER A 50 6.77 5.92 -4.00
C SER A 50 7.85 6.94 -4.36
N THR A 51 7.70 8.16 -3.83
CA THR A 51 8.70 9.23 -3.98
C THR A 51 9.97 9.00 -3.13
N GLY A 52 10.00 7.92 -2.33
CA GLY A 52 11.04 7.64 -1.34
C GLY A 52 10.98 8.52 -0.08
N LYS A 53 10.10 9.53 -0.04
CA LYS A 53 9.92 10.39 1.14
C LYS A 53 8.99 9.72 2.15
N LYS A 54 9.37 9.79 3.43
CA LYS A 54 8.59 9.32 4.56
C LYS A 54 7.76 10.47 5.12
N VAL A 55 6.46 10.24 5.30
CA VAL A 55 5.53 11.16 5.96
C VAL A 55 4.87 10.48 7.15
N LYS A 56 4.46 11.28 8.14
CA LYS A 56 3.53 10.83 9.18
C LYS A 56 2.11 10.91 8.60
N PRO A 57 1.44 9.79 8.33
CA PRO A 57 0.13 9.83 7.70
C PRO A 57 -0.95 10.38 8.64
N LEU A 58 -0.76 10.27 9.95
CA LEU A 58 -1.65 10.79 10.99
C LEU A 58 -0.87 11.68 11.98
N THR A 59 -0.59 12.93 11.59
CA THR A 59 0.26 13.86 12.38
C THR A 59 -0.27 14.15 13.77
N GLU A 60 -1.59 14.24 13.91
CA GLU A 60 -2.26 14.59 15.17
C GLU A 60 -2.56 13.37 16.05
N ASN A 61 -2.22 12.15 15.61
CA ASN A 61 -2.51 10.93 16.37
C ASN A 61 -1.29 10.52 17.21
N PRO A 62 -1.34 10.65 18.55
CA PRO A 62 -0.20 10.35 19.42
C PRO A 62 0.12 8.86 19.53
N ILE A 63 -0.81 7.98 19.13
CA ILE A 63 -0.62 6.52 19.15
C ILE A 63 0.01 6.04 17.83
N HIS A 64 -0.28 6.73 16.72
CA HIS A 64 0.24 6.36 15.41
C HIS A 64 1.68 6.83 15.23
N GLN A 65 2.62 5.96 15.57
CA GLN A 65 4.06 6.23 15.43
C GLN A 65 4.63 5.84 14.05
N GLY A 66 3.83 5.14 13.23
CA GLY A 66 4.24 4.68 11.90
C GLY A 66 4.44 5.81 10.90
N TYR A 67 5.28 5.54 9.91
CA TYR A 67 5.45 6.38 8.72
C TYR A 67 4.94 5.63 7.51
N GLY A 68 4.65 6.37 6.44
CA GLY A 68 4.77 5.74 5.14
C GLY A 68 4.99 6.70 4.00
N ALA A 69 4.68 6.23 2.79
CA ALA A 69 5.10 6.89 1.57
C ALA A 69 4.37 8.22 1.33
N ASP A 70 5.15 9.25 0.98
CA ASP A 70 4.63 10.51 0.48
C ASP A 70 4.07 10.32 -0.94
N PRO A 71 2.78 10.59 -1.17
CA PRO A 71 2.15 10.49 -2.48
C PRO A 71 2.47 11.71 -3.38
N GLU A 72 3.00 12.80 -2.83
CA GLU A 72 3.23 14.04 -3.58
C GLU A 72 4.58 14.02 -4.29
N GLN A 73 4.56 13.89 -5.62
CA GLN A 73 5.70 14.23 -6.47
C GLN A 73 5.73 15.75 -6.66
N LYS A 74 6.43 16.47 -5.77
CA LYS A 74 6.84 17.86 -6.00
C LYS A 74 8.12 17.91 -6.82
#